data_AF-A0A7R9RRE1-F1
#
_entry.id   AF-A0A7R9RRE1-F1
#
_cell.length_a   1.000
_cell.length_b   1.000
_cell.length_c   1.000
_cell.angle_alpha   90.00
_cell.angle_beta   90.00
_cell.angle_gamma   90.00
#
_symmetry.space_group_name_H-M   'P 1'
#
loop_
_entity.id
_entity.type
_entity.pdbx_description
1 polymer ?
#
loop_
_entity_poly.entity_id
_entity_poly.type
_entity_poly.pdbx_seq_one_letter_code
_entity_poly.pdbx_strand_id
1 'polypeptide(L)'
;ASEDREGTNKPPHKMSDLSKNDVERASFAFSIYDFDGSGKVDAFYLGDVLRALNSNPILATIEKLGGTKKKGEKLLTLEEFLPIYSQAKKDKDQGCYE
;
A
#
# COMPACT_ATOMS: atom_id res chain seq x y z
N ALA A 1 35.45 -3.09 -16.06
CA ALA A 1 34.40 -2.95 -17.07
C ALA A 1 33.26 -3.84 -16.59
N SER A 2 32.19 -3.29 -16.02
CA SER A 2 31.05 -2.69 -16.77
C SER A 2 30.40 -3.81 -17.61
N GLU A 3 29.13 -4.20 -17.45
CA GLU A 3 27.92 -3.44 -17.17
C GLU A 3 26.93 -4.28 -16.36
N ASP A 4 26.22 -3.66 -15.41
CA ASP A 4 24.78 -3.91 -15.26
C ASP A 4 24.10 -2.54 -15.18
N ARG A 5 23.55 -2.15 -16.32
CA ARG A 5 22.68 -0.98 -16.45
C ARG A 5 21.33 -1.36 -15.85
N GLU A 6 20.89 -0.63 -14.83
CA GLU A 6 19.49 -0.24 -14.79
C GLU A 6 19.36 1.16 -14.19
N GLY A 7 19.59 2.15 -15.04
CA GLY A 7 19.00 3.46 -14.83
C GLY A 7 17.51 3.37 -15.12
N THR A 8 16.67 3.56 -14.11
CA THR A 8 15.30 4.01 -14.35
C THR A 8 15.08 5.34 -13.64
N ASN A 9 15.39 6.38 -14.39
CA ASN A 9 14.87 7.73 -14.19
C ASN A 9 13.33 7.62 -14.18
N LYS A 10 12.71 7.57 -13.00
CA LYS A 10 11.25 7.45 -12.89
C LYS A 10 10.65 8.86 -12.78
N PRO A 11 9.85 9.30 -13.78
CA PRO A 11 9.24 10.62 -13.75
C PRO A 11 8.24 10.74 -12.59
N PRO A 12 7.95 11.97 -12.13
CA PRO A 12 6.87 12.21 -11.18
C PRO A 12 5.53 11.86 -11.86
N HIS A 13 4.52 11.50 -11.08
CA HIS A 13 3.18 11.07 -11.55
C HIS A 13 3.10 9.61 -12.02
N LYS A 14 3.08 8.67 -11.07
CA LYS A 14 2.72 7.28 -11.34
C LYS A 14 1.30 7.05 -10.80
N MET A 15 0.29 7.29 -11.65
CA MET A 15 -0.99 6.57 -11.53
C MET A 15 -0.65 5.10 -11.39
N SER A 16 -1.18 4.50 -10.34
CA SER A 16 -0.83 3.20 -9.78
C SER A 16 -0.53 2.16 -10.86
N ASP A 17 0.65 1.56 -10.79
CA ASP A 17 1.13 0.49 -11.69
C ASP A 17 0.46 -0.85 -11.32
N LEU A 18 -0.85 -0.80 -11.10
CA LEU A 18 -1.67 -1.89 -10.62
C LEU A 18 -2.50 -2.40 -11.79
N SER A 19 -2.53 -3.72 -11.98
CA SER A 19 -3.44 -4.33 -12.95
C SER A 19 -4.89 -4.22 -12.46
N LYS A 20 -5.87 -4.41 -13.35
CA LYS A 20 -7.30 -4.43 -12.97
C LYS A 20 -7.56 -5.38 -11.80
N ASN A 21 -6.96 -6.56 -11.84
CA ASN A 21 -7.06 -7.58 -10.80
C ASN A 21 -6.44 -7.11 -9.46
N ASP A 22 -5.38 -6.30 -9.49
CA ASP A 22 -4.79 -5.73 -8.29
C ASP A 22 -5.71 -4.66 -7.67
N VAL A 23 -6.32 -3.82 -8.51
CA VAL A 23 -7.30 -2.81 -8.09
C VAL A 23 -8.55 -3.47 -7.51
N GLU A 24 -9.04 -4.55 -8.13
CA GLU A 24 -10.18 -5.31 -7.63
C GLU A 24 -9.89 -5.96 -6.28
N ARG A 25 -8.71 -6.59 -6.12
CA ARG A 25 -8.29 -7.11 -4.81
C ARG A 25 -8.15 -6.01 -3.77
N ALA A 26 -7.53 -4.89 -4.12
CA ALA A 26 -7.37 -3.74 -3.24
C ALA A 26 -8.74 -3.21 -2.79
N SER A 27 -9.67 -3.03 -3.71
CA SER A 27 -11.05 -2.63 -3.43
C SER A 27 -11.77 -3.63 -2.52
N PHE A 28 -11.65 -4.92 -2.81
CA PHE A 28 -12.26 -5.97 -1.99
C PHE A 28 -11.69 -6.00 -0.57
N ALA A 29 -10.37 -5.98 -0.43
CA ALA A 29 -9.71 -5.91 0.87
C ALA A 29 -10.12 -4.65 1.62
N PHE A 30 -10.12 -3.49 0.96
CA PHE A 30 -10.52 -2.22 1.55
C PHE A 30 -11.98 -2.25 2.04
N SER A 31 -12.90 -2.79 1.23
CA SER A 31 -14.31 -2.93 1.58
C SER A 31 -14.56 -3.84 2.79
N ILE A 32 -13.68 -4.81 3.07
CA ILE A 32 -13.78 -5.65 4.28
C ILE A 32 -13.52 -4.84 5.56
N TYR A 33 -12.63 -3.85 5.50
CA TYR A 33 -12.27 -3.00 6.64
C TYR A 33 -13.10 -1.72 6.71
N ASP A 34 -13.96 -1.46 5.73
CA ASP A 34 -14.94 -0.36 5.75
C ASP A 34 -16.17 -0.80 6.57
N PHE A 35 -16.05 -0.72 7.89
CA PHE A 35 -17.09 -1.16 8.82
C PHE A 35 -18.36 -0.31 8.77
N ASP A 36 -18.25 0.95 8.34
CA ASP A 36 -19.35 1.92 8.31
C ASP A 36 -19.99 2.02 6.91
N GLY A 37 -19.36 1.44 5.88
CA GLY A 37 -19.81 1.59 4.49
C GLY A 37 -19.62 3.00 3.94
N SER A 38 -18.73 3.78 4.58
CA SER A 38 -18.45 5.18 4.22
C SER A 38 -17.50 5.30 3.02
N GLY A 39 -16.98 4.18 2.50
CA GLY A 39 -15.94 4.14 1.48
C GLY A 39 -14.58 4.63 2.00
N LYS A 40 -14.39 4.59 3.33
CA LYS A 40 -13.20 5.07 4.02
C LYS A 40 -12.76 4.06 5.08
N VAL A 41 -11.46 3.78 5.11
CA VAL A 41 -10.86 2.88 6.08
C VAL A 41 -9.87 3.64 6.92
N ASP A 42 -9.83 3.31 8.20
CA ASP A 42 -8.87 3.86 9.13
C ASP A 42 -7.44 3.48 8.72
N ALA A 43 -6.56 4.46 8.63
CA ALA A 43 -5.14 4.27 8.30
C ALA A 43 -4.43 3.33 9.28
N PHE A 44 -5.01 3.12 10.46
CA PHE A 44 -4.58 2.09 11.41
C PHE A 44 -4.62 0.69 10.80
N TYR A 45 -5.63 0.37 10.00
CA TYR A 45 -5.78 -0.93 9.35
C TYR A 45 -5.00 -1.04 8.03
N LEU A 46 -4.28 0.01 7.62
CA LEU A 46 -3.51 0.00 6.37
C LEU A 46 -2.56 -1.20 6.30
N GLY A 47 -1.88 -1.51 7.40
CA GLY A 47 -0.99 -2.67 7.48
C GLY A 47 -1.71 -4.00 7.29
N ASP A 48 -2.90 -4.14 7.86
CA ASP A 48 -3.71 -5.36 7.76
C ASP A 48 -4.32 -5.52 6.35
N VAL A 49 -4.76 -4.43 5.72
CA VAL A 49 -5.22 -4.42 4.33
C VAL A 49 -4.07 -4.83 3.39
N LEU A 50 -2.87 -4.26 3.57
CA LEU A 50 -1.70 -4.63 2.76
C LEU A 50 -1.34 -6.12 2.92
N ARG A 51 -1.40 -6.65 4.14
CA ARG A 51 -1.22 -8.09 4.43
C ARG A 51 -2.28 -8.97 3.76
N ALA A 52 -3.53 -8.53 3.73
CA ALA A 52 -4.59 -9.23 3.00
C ALA A 52 -4.32 -9.31 1.48
N LEU A 53 -3.57 -8.35 0.94
CA LEU A 53 -3.14 -8.31 -0.46
C LEU A 53 -1.82 -9.05 -0.74
N ASN A 54 -1.42 -9.97 0.16
CA ASN A 54 -0.15 -10.70 0.11
C ASN A 54 1.10 -9.80 0.14
N SER A 55 0.98 -8.56 0.64
CA SER A 55 2.12 -7.69 0.90
C SER A 55 2.41 -7.71 2.40
N ASN A 56 3.63 -8.04 2.82
CA ASN A 56 4.00 -8.09 4.24
C ASN A 56 4.93 -6.91 4.61
N PRO A 57 4.46 -5.65 4.59
CA PRO A 57 5.28 -4.52 4.99
C PRO A 57 5.51 -4.54 6.52
N ILE A 58 6.69 -4.09 6.93
CA ILE A 58 6.99 -3.84 8.34
C ILE A 58 6.29 -2.56 8.83
N LEU A 59 6.18 -2.40 10.15
CA LEU A 59 5.54 -1.23 10.78
C LEU A 59 6.14 0.10 10.29
N ALA A 60 7.46 0.17 10.15
CA ALA A 60 8.12 1.38 9.65
C ALA A 60 7.69 1.74 8.22
N THR A 61 7.49 0.74 7.36
CA THR A 61 7.01 0.92 5.98
C THR A 61 5.54 1.33 5.98
N ILE A 62 4.71 0.73 6.83
CA ILE A 62 3.30 1.12 7.00
C ILE A 62 3.20 2.59 7.42
N GLU A 63 4.02 3.04 8.40
CA GLU A 63 4.06 4.44 8.83
C GLU A 63 4.50 5.38 7.69
N LYS A 64 5.54 5.01 6.93
CA LYS A 64 6.01 5.78 5.76
C LYS A 64 4.95 5.89 4.66
N LEU A 65 4.16 4.84 4.48
CA LEU A 65 3.07 4.78 3.50
C LEU A 65 1.81 5.53 3.96
N GLY A 66 1.80 6.08 5.18
CA GLY A 66 0.68 6.87 5.70
C GLY A 66 -0.25 6.12 6.65
N GLY A 67 0.16 4.94 7.15
CA GLY A 67 -0.54 4.22 8.20
C GLY A 67 -0.34 4.87 9.57
N THR A 68 -1.32 4.71 10.46
CA THR A 68 -1.33 5.33 11.78
C THR A 68 -1.21 4.29 12.90
N LYS A 69 -0.67 4.69 14.04
CA LYS A 69 -0.54 3.81 15.22
C LYS A 69 -1.84 3.74 16.04
N LYS A 70 -2.72 4.72 15.89
CA LYS A 70 -4.02 4.76 16.56
C LYS A 70 -5.16 4.86 15.54
N LYS A 71 -6.28 4.27 15.92
CA LYS A 71 -7.56 4.38 15.20
C LYS A 71 -8.11 5.80 15.31
N GLY A 72 -8.76 6.27 14.25
CA GLY A 72 -9.38 7.59 14.18
C GLY A 72 -8.40 8.75 13.97
N GLU A 73 -7.11 8.48 13.70
CA GLU A 73 -6.16 9.55 13.38
C GLU A 73 -6.28 10.00 11.92
N LYS A 74 -6.49 9.06 11.00
CA LYS A 74 -6.59 9.35 9.58
C LYS A 74 -7.49 8.32 8.91
N LEU A 75 -8.41 8.81 8.09
CA LEU A 75 -9.23 7.98 7.20
C LEU A 75 -8.65 8.08 5.79
N LEU A 76 -8.36 6.93 5.20
CA LEU A 76 -7.93 6.81 3.81
C LEU A 76 -9.15 6.46 2.97
N THR A 77 -9.18 6.93 1.73
CA THR A 77 -10.13 6.47 0.70
C THR A 77 -9.45 5.43 -0.19
N LEU A 78 -10.24 4.68 -0.97
CA LEU A 78 -9.67 3.73 -1.94
C LEU A 78 -8.72 4.43 -2.91
N GLU A 79 -9.06 5.63 -3.38
CA GLU A 79 -8.23 6.43 -4.30
C GLU A 79 -6.85 6.76 -3.71
N GLU A 80 -6.78 7.04 -2.40
CA GLU A 80 -5.52 7.25 -1.68
C GLU A 80 -4.79 5.93 -1.41
N PHE A 81 -5.53 4.84 -1.22
CA PHE A 81 -4.97 3.51 -0.96
C PHE A 81 -4.29 2.89 -2.20
N LEU A 82 -4.84 3.08 -3.41
CA LEU A 82 -4.27 2.51 -4.64
C LEU A 82 -2.79 2.88 -4.88
N PRO A 83 -2.37 4.16 -4.82
CA PRO A 83 -0.96 4.50 -4.97
C PRO A 83 -0.10 3.96 -3.81
N ILE A 84 -0.64 3.92 -2.59
CA ILE A 84 0.02 3.31 -1.42
C ILE A 84 0.28 1.82 -1.65
N TYR A 85 -0.73 1.07 -2.11
CA TYR A 85 -0.60 -0.34 -2.43
C TYR A 85 0.38 -0.58 -3.58
N SER A 86 0.34 0.28 -4.61
CA SER A 86 1.33 0.23 -5.69
C SER A 86 2.76 0.43 -5.22
N GLN A 87 2.97 1.27 -4.19
CA GLN A 87 4.28 1.48 -3.58
C GLN A 87 4.66 0.29 -2.70
N ALA A 88 3.75 -0.18 -1.82
CA ALA A 88 3.97 -1.34 -0.96
C ALA A 88 4.31 -2.63 -1.74
N LYS A 89 3.72 -2.82 -2.92
CA LYS A 89 4.00 -3.94 -3.82
C LYS A 89 5.39 -3.85 -4.47
N LYS A 90 5.94 -2.63 -4.60
CA LYS A 90 7.29 -2.37 -5.15
C LYS A 90 8.36 -2.37 -4.08
N ASP A 91 8.00 -1.95 -2.88
CA ASP A 91 8.84 -2.03 -1.69
C ASP A 91 9.03 -3.51 -1.32
N LYS A 92 10.21 -4.05 -1.69
CA LYS A 92 10.68 -5.38 -1.26
C LYS A 92 11.21 -5.38 0.18
N ASP A 93 10.92 -4.34 0.95
CA ASP A 93 11.18 -4.30 2.40
C ASP A 93 10.15 -5.19 3.14
N GLN A 94 10.10 -6.45 2.70
CA GLN A 94 9.48 -7.55 3.41
C GLN A 94 10.51 -7.94 4.45
N GLY A 95 10.23 -7.63 5.73
CA GLY A 95 11.19 -7.73 6.81
C GLY A 95 11.99 -9.04 6.76
N CYS A 96 13.23 -8.93 6.29
CA CYS A 96 14.25 -9.94 6.54
C CYS A 96 14.53 -9.80 8.04
N TYR A 97 13.95 -10.71 8.82
CA TYR A 97 14.34 -10.89 10.20
C TYR A 97 15.78 -11.42 10.16
N GLU A 98 16.77 -10.57 10.45
CA GLU A 98 18.07 -11.05 10.95
C GLU A 98 17.88 -11.71 12.32
#